data_AF-A0A1V2P3C8-F1
#
_entry.id   AF-A0A1V2P3C8-F1
#
_cell.length_a   1.000
_cell.length_b   1.000
_cell.length_c   1.000
_cell.angle_alpha   90.00
_cell.angle_beta   90.00
_cell.angle_gamma   90.00
#
_symmetry.space_group_name_H-M   'P 1'
#
loop_
_entity.id
_entity.type
_entity.pdbx_description
1 polymer ?
#
loop_
_entity_poly.entity_id
_entity_poly.type
_entity_poly.pdbx_seq_one_letter_code
_entity_poly.pdbx_strand_id
1 'polypeptide(L)'
;MNEPSIGEGPVASSKTEKAPAHTVSPEDEPSAEWGWHGSFPVGMRVGGWFTAAAMFFYLIGNHTGRTEDLWLIGIGVGLVILLVIDQVRRRTSWRR
;
A
#
# COMPACT_ATOMS: atom_id res chain seq x y z
N MET A 1 -33.52 33.07 -47.74
CA MET A 1 -33.70 32.76 -46.31
C MET A 1 -32.52 31.88 -45.94
N ASN A 2 -31.46 32.48 -45.38
CA ASN A 2 -30.22 31.77 -45.03
C ASN A 2 -30.30 31.42 -43.55
N GLU A 3 -30.33 30.14 -43.21
CA GLU A 3 -30.16 29.69 -41.82
C GLU A 3 -28.67 29.43 -41.52
N PRO A 4 -28.10 30.01 -40.45
CA PRO A 4 -26.79 29.61 -39.95
C PRO A 4 -26.97 28.56 -38.84
N SER A 5 -26.69 27.29 -39.13
CA SER A 5 -26.48 26.28 -38.09
C SER A 5 -25.01 25.89 -38.05
N ILE A 6 -24.34 26.49 -37.09
CA ILE A 6 -22.92 26.41 -36.76
C ILE A 6 -22.61 24.99 -36.27
N GLY A 7 -22.07 24.15 -37.15
CA GLY A 7 -21.56 22.82 -36.81
C GLY A 7 -20.19 22.91 -36.12
N GLU A 8 -20.16 23.34 -34.86
CA GLU A 8 -18.95 23.34 -34.03
C GLU A 8 -19.01 22.12 -33.12
N GLY A 9 -18.48 21.00 -33.59
CA GLY A 9 -18.14 19.86 -32.75
C GLY A 9 -16.68 19.94 -32.32
N PRO A 10 -16.40 20.29 -31.06
CA PRO A 10 -15.37 19.59 -30.34
C PRO A 10 -15.94 19.20 -28.98
N VAL A 11 -16.64 18.06 -28.93
CA VAL A 11 -17.04 17.47 -27.65
C VAL A 11 -15.77 16.92 -27.01
N ALA A 12 -15.26 17.73 -26.08
CA ALA A 12 -14.42 17.38 -24.95
C ALA A 12 -13.53 16.14 -25.14
N SER A 13 -12.23 16.40 -25.34
CA SER A 13 -11.16 15.47 -24.98
C SER A 13 -11.42 14.93 -23.58
N SER A 14 -11.92 13.70 -23.50
CA SER A 14 -11.92 12.91 -22.28
C SER A 14 -10.46 12.71 -21.93
N LYS A 15 -9.96 13.56 -21.03
CA LYS A 15 -8.71 13.33 -20.33
C LYS A 15 -8.77 11.91 -19.81
N THR A 16 -7.89 11.06 -20.31
CA THR A 16 -7.52 9.81 -19.66
C THR A 16 -7.17 10.14 -18.21
N GLU A 17 -8.14 10.01 -17.32
CA GLU A 17 -7.89 9.81 -15.90
C GLU A 17 -7.08 8.54 -15.84
N LYS A 18 -5.78 8.73 -15.65
CA LYS A 18 -4.84 7.66 -15.41
C LYS A 18 -5.32 6.98 -14.14
N ALA A 19 -6.05 5.88 -14.29
CA ALA A 19 -6.46 5.03 -13.19
C ALA A 19 -5.22 4.79 -12.31
N PRO A 20 -5.34 4.92 -10.98
CA PRO A 20 -4.21 4.65 -10.12
C PRO A 20 -3.70 3.24 -10.45
N ALA A 21 -2.39 3.08 -10.55
CA ALA A 21 -1.74 1.83 -11.00
C ALA A 21 -1.96 0.62 -10.06
N HIS A 22 -2.94 0.72 -9.14
CA HIS A 22 -3.24 -0.21 -8.06
C HIS A 22 -4.71 -0.62 -7.99
N THR A 23 -5.53 -0.27 -8.99
CA THR A 23 -6.91 -0.78 -9.10
C THR A 23 -6.88 -2.10 -9.85
N VAL A 24 -7.37 -3.18 -9.23
CA VAL A 24 -7.61 -4.44 -9.94
C VAL A 24 -8.73 -4.20 -10.96
N SER A 25 -8.54 -4.69 -12.19
CA SER A 25 -9.52 -4.54 -13.26
C SER A 25 -10.79 -5.32 -12.91
N PRO A 26 -11.99 -4.74 -13.05
CA PRO A 26 -13.26 -5.46 -12.84
C PRO A 26 -13.44 -6.71 -13.72
N GLU A 27 -12.62 -6.85 -14.76
CA GLU A 27 -12.56 -8.03 -15.65
C GLU A 27 -11.89 -9.24 -14.99
N ASP A 28 -10.96 -9.04 -14.05
CA ASP A 28 -10.23 -10.11 -13.36
C ASP A 28 -10.98 -10.64 -12.13
N GLU A 29 -11.74 -9.78 -11.44
CA GLU A 29 -12.58 -10.14 -10.29
C GLU A 29 -13.77 -9.16 -10.12
N PRO A 30 -15.04 -9.63 -10.15
CA PRO A 30 -16.20 -8.75 -10.02
C PRO A 30 -16.26 -8.06 -8.65
N SER A 31 -15.66 -8.63 -7.61
CA SER A 31 -15.56 -7.98 -6.29
C SER A 31 -14.72 -6.70 -6.29
N ALA A 32 -13.89 -6.46 -7.31
CA ALA A 32 -13.17 -5.21 -7.50
C ALA A 32 -14.13 -3.99 -7.45
N GLU A 33 -15.37 -4.18 -7.89
CA GLU A 33 -16.41 -3.14 -7.94
C GLU A 33 -16.83 -2.63 -6.55
N TRP A 34 -16.61 -3.39 -5.46
CA TRP A 34 -17.00 -2.98 -4.09
C TRP A 34 -16.03 -2.00 -3.44
N GLY A 35 -14.91 -1.68 -4.09
CA GLY A 35 -14.06 -0.54 -3.73
C GLY A 35 -13.06 -0.75 -2.58
N TRP A 36 -12.95 -1.96 -2.02
CA TRP A 36 -11.99 -2.26 -0.93
C TRP A 36 -10.58 -2.68 -1.42
N HIS A 37 -10.34 -2.74 -2.73
CA HIS A 37 -9.10 -3.25 -3.35
C HIS A 37 -7.94 -2.22 -3.34
N GLY A 38 -8.03 -1.19 -2.51
CA GLY A 38 -7.01 -0.16 -2.38
C GLY A 38 -5.72 -0.71 -1.77
N SER A 39 -4.63 -0.74 -2.54
CA SER A 39 -3.30 -0.96 -1.99
C SER A 39 -2.78 0.33 -1.34
N PHE A 40 -2.41 0.27 -0.07
CA PHE A 40 -1.77 1.38 0.65
C PHE A 40 -0.29 1.07 0.91
N PRO A 41 0.59 1.12 -0.12
CA PRO A 41 1.97 0.69 0.02
C PRO A 41 2.77 1.53 1.02
N VAL A 42 2.43 2.82 1.18
CA VAL A 42 3.04 3.70 2.18
C VAL A 42 2.46 3.42 3.56
N GLY A 43 1.12 3.34 3.68
CA GLY A 43 0.44 3.06 4.95
C GLY A 43 0.87 1.73 5.57
N MET A 44 1.00 0.69 4.75
CA MET A 44 1.50 -0.62 5.18
C MET A 44 2.93 -0.55 5.71
N ARG A 45 3.81 0.26 5.10
CA ARG A 45 5.20 0.43 5.60
C ARG A 45 5.22 1.15 6.94
N VAL A 46 4.50 2.26 7.05
CA VAL A 46 4.43 3.04 8.30
C VAL A 46 3.83 2.17 9.41
N GLY A 47 2.74 1.46 9.12
CA GLY A 47 2.14 0.50 10.05
C GLY A 47 3.11 -0.62 10.46
N GLY A 48 3.85 -1.18 9.50
CA GLY A 48 4.88 -2.19 9.79
C GLY A 48 5.97 -1.70 10.74
N TRP A 49 6.56 -0.53 10.45
CA TRP A 49 7.59 0.07 11.31
C TRP A 49 7.06 0.49 12.67
N PHE A 50 5.83 1.02 12.72
CA PHE A 50 5.15 1.35 13.98
C PHE A 50 4.95 0.10 14.85
N THR A 51 4.43 -0.99 14.27
CA THR A 51 4.24 -2.26 14.99
C THR A 51 5.58 -2.83 15.48
N ALA A 52 6.62 -2.79 14.64
CA ALA A 52 7.96 -3.21 15.05
C ALA A 52 8.46 -2.39 16.24
N ALA A 53 8.32 -1.06 16.21
CA ALA A 53 8.70 -0.21 17.34
C ALA A 53 7.88 -0.51 18.60
N ALA A 54 6.57 -0.71 18.48
CA ALA A 54 5.68 -1.05 19.58
C ALA A 54 6.12 -2.35 20.29
N MET A 55 6.56 -3.37 19.55
CA MET A 55 7.08 -4.61 20.14
C MET A 55 8.28 -4.38 21.07
N PHE A 56 9.20 -3.49 20.70
CA PHE A 56 10.35 -3.18 21.54
C PHE A 56 9.99 -2.26 22.70
N PHE A 57 9.01 -1.37 22.55
CA PHE A 57 8.48 -0.59 23.67
C PHE A 57 7.85 -1.47 24.74
N TYR A 58 7.21 -2.57 24.36
CA TYR A 58 6.64 -3.52 25.31
C TYR A 58 7.69 -4.18 26.23
N LEU A 59 8.99 -4.13 25.90
CA LEU A 59 10.06 -4.60 26.80
C LEU A 59 10.21 -3.74 28.07
N ILE A 60 9.67 -2.53 28.07
CA ILE A 60 9.72 -1.62 29.22
C ILE A 60 8.47 -1.87 30.07
N GLY A 61 8.57 -2.73 31.08
CA GLY A 61 7.44 -3.09 31.91
C GLY A 61 7.78 -4.03 33.06
N ASN A 62 6.74 -4.47 33.78
CA ASN A 62 6.85 -5.37 34.93
C ASN A 62 7.02 -6.85 34.50
N HIS A 63 7.99 -7.12 33.61
CA HIS A 63 8.27 -8.48 33.18
C HIS A 63 8.97 -9.24 34.32
N THR A 64 8.30 -10.27 34.84
CA THR A 64 8.86 -11.15 35.86
C THR A 64 9.61 -12.35 35.25
N GLY A 65 9.31 -12.71 34.00
CA GLY A 65 9.91 -13.82 33.29
C GLY A 65 10.57 -13.42 31.97
N ARG A 66 11.72 -14.03 31.67
CA ARG A 66 12.48 -13.77 30.42
C ARG A 66 11.82 -14.35 29.16
N THR A 67 10.81 -15.19 29.32
CA THR A 67 10.11 -15.84 28.20
C THR A 67 9.35 -14.82 27.36
N GLU A 68 8.70 -13.85 28.01
CA GLU A 68 7.96 -12.78 27.32
C GLU A 68 8.91 -11.89 26.50
N ASP A 69 10.03 -11.47 27.10
CA ASP A 69 11.09 -10.73 26.41
C ASP A 69 11.59 -11.49 25.17
N LEU A 70 11.80 -12.81 25.28
CA LEU A 70 12.33 -13.62 24.18
C LEU A 70 11.35 -13.65 23.00
N TRP A 71 10.05 -13.78 23.26
CA TRP A 71 9.03 -13.73 22.22
C TRP A 71 8.90 -12.34 21.60
N LEU A 72 8.90 -11.29 22.44
CA LEU A 72 8.82 -9.91 21.98
C LEU A 72 10.02 -9.55 21.08
N ILE A 73 11.23 -9.89 21.51
CA ILE A 73 12.45 -9.68 20.75
C ILE A 73 12.45 -10.54 19.48
N GLY A 74 12.11 -11.83 19.59
CA GLY A 74 12.14 -12.75 18.45
C GLY A 74 11.20 -12.31 17.33
N ILE A 75 9.95 -12.00 17.66
CA ILE A 75 8.96 -11.53 16.67
C ILE A 75 9.33 -10.13 16.18
N GLY A 76 9.73 -9.22 17.07
CA GLY A 76 10.12 -7.85 16.71
C GLY A 76 11.30 -7.82 15.73
N VAL A 77 12.35 -8.59 16.01
CA VAL A 77 13.52 -8.74 15.11
C VAL A 77 13.11 -9.37 13.78
N GLY A 78 12.28 -10.42 13.81
CA GLY A 78 11.74 -11.04 12.59
C GLY A 78 10.98 -10.04 11.70
N LEU A 79 10.13 -9.20 12.31
CA LEU A 79 9.39 -8.15 11.63
C LEU A 79 10.32 -7.11 10.99
N VAL A 80 11.33 -6.64 11.73
CA VAL A 80 12.33 -5.69 11.21
C VAL A 80 13.08 -6.28 10.02
N ILE A 81 13.49 -7.55 10.09
CA ILE A 81 14.17 -8.24 8.98
C ILE A 81 13.27 -8.26 7.73
N LEU A 82 12.00 -8.63 7.87
CA LEU A 82 11.06 -8.66 6.76
C LEU A 82 10.86 -7.28 6.12
N LEU A 83 10.72 -6.23 6.94
CA LEU A 83 10.58 -4.85 6.46
C LEU A 83 11.83 -4.36 5.71
N VAL A 84 13.02 -4.70 6.23
CA VAL A 84 14.28 -4.39 5.55
C VAL A 84 14.37 -5.15 4.23
N ILE A 85 14.08 -6.45 4.19
CA ILE A 85 14.06 -7.25 2.96
C ILE A 85 13.10 -6.68 1.93
N ASP A 86 11.88 -6.31 2.33
CA ASP A 86 10.89 -5.68 1.46
C ASP A 86 11.43 -4.36 0.87
N GLN A 87 12.02 -3.51 1.70
CA GLN A 87 12.62 -2.25 1.26
C GLN A 87 13.80 -2.49 0.29
N VAL A 88 14.65 -3.49 0.57
CA VAL A 88 15.78 -3.87 -0.28
C VAL A 88 15.30 -4.42 -1.63
N ARG A 89 14.29 -5.29 -1.64
CA ARG A 89 13.72 -5.87 -2.87
C ARG A 89 13.15 -4.79 -3.79
N ARG A 90 12.47 -3.80 -3.21
CA ARG A 90 11.86 -2.70 -3.98
C ARG A 90 12.90 -1.75 -4.57
N ARG A 91 13.98 -1.46 -3.85
CA ARG A 91 15.10 -0.66 -4.40
C ARG A 91 15.99 -1.43 -5.37
N THR A 92 15.77 -2.72 -5.62
CA THR A 92 16.57 -3.48 -6.60
C THR A 92 15.72 -4.09 -7.70
N SER A 93 14.46 -3.67 -7.81
CA SER A 93 13.53 -4.18 -8.81
C SER A 93 13.97 -3.88 -10.24
N TRP A 94 14.71 -2.79 -10.47
CA TRP A 94 15.25 -2.41 -11.79
C TRP A 94 16.37 -3.32 -12.30
N ARG A 95 16.88 -4.26 -11.47
CA ARG A 95 17.89 -5.25 -11.89
C ARG A 95 17.28 -6.51 -12.49
N ARG A 96 15.97 -6.53 -12.73
CA ARG A 96 15.24 -7.61 -13.39
C ARG A 96 14.58 -7.09 -14.66
#